data_AF-A0AAW7W5X1-F1
#
_entry.id   AF-A0AAW7W5X1-F1
#
_cell.length_a   1.000
_cell.length_b   1.000
_cell.length_c   1.000
_cell.angle_alpha   90.00
_cell.angle_beta   90.00
_cell.angle_gamma   90.00
#
_symmetry.space_group_name_H-M   'P 1'
#
loop_
_entity.id
_entity.type
_entity.pdbx_description
1 polymer ?
#
loop_
_entity_poly.entity_id
_entity_poly.type
_entity_poly.pdbx_seq_one_letter_code
_entity_poly.pdbx_strand_id
1 'polypeptide(L)'
;MADIKIPEGMTEKEYYEIHASQEEFLDWYYKQELPQYEKPSVTVDMVAYCFVEGKIKLLLIRRKAHPYQNCLALVGGFMDKGEDAAHACQREVREEVNLDLPLEKIEQLMTVSTPERDPRGWTVTIAHLVYLPSRALDLIQAGDDAKDVVFVDVDFQTGKCYLDGVELDEQAFAFDHYAIIQESIKRIQGRLDWNPTFLYLLEEEFTVYEGTELVNLINPGRPIVSNNFLVKYGEYVEEVGLKRVPKKKPRKTYRLK
;
A
#
# COMPACT_ATOMS: atom_id res chain seq x y z
N MET A 1 48.05 -5.63 -8.69
CA MET A 1 47.49 -6.22 -7.45
C MET A 1 48.67 -6.78 -6.69
N ALA A 2 48.80 -6.47 -5.40
CA ALA A 2 49.86 -7.10 -4.59
C ALA A 2 49.59 -8.62 -4.54
N ASP A 3 50.63 -9.44 -4.66
CA ASP A 3 50.53 -10.90 -4.49
C ASP A 3 50.16 -11.18 -3.02
N ILE A 4 48.87 -11.28 -2.74
CA ILE A 4 48.35 -11.65 -1.43
C ILE A 4 48.73 -13.10 -1.17
N LYS A 5 49.53 -13.35 -0.13
CA LYS A 5 49.85 -14.71 0.33
C LYS A 5 48.67 -15.26 1.12
N ILE A 6 47.85 -16.09 0.46
CA ILE A 6 46.81 -16.88 1.11
C ILE A 6 47.48 -17.90 2.05
N PRO A 7 47.09 -18.01 3.33
CA PRO A 7 47.64 -18.99 4.27
C PRO A 7 47.50 -20.43 3.77
N GLU A 8 48.47 -21.27 4.11
CA GLU A 8 48.47 -22.69 3.74
C GLU A 8 47.26 -23.43 4.34
N GLY A 9 46.50 -24.14 3.50
CA GLY A 9 45.27 -24.84 3.91
C GLY A 9 43.98 -24.02 3.80
N MET A 10 44.03 -22.79 3.28
CA MET A 10 42.88 -21.90 3.10
C MET A 10 42.59 -21.66 1.62
N THR A 11 41.31 -21.65 1.24
CA THR A 11 40.89 -21.23 -0.11
C THR A 11 40.92 -19.71 -0.25
N GLU A 12 41.00 -19.21 -1.49
CA GLU A 12 40.91 -17.78 -1.77
C GLU A 12 39.60 -17.17 -1.24
N LYS A 13 38.47 -17.87 -1.42
CA LYS A 13 37.17 -17.46 -0.90
C LYS A 13 37.19 -17.32 0.62
N GLU A 14 37.68 -18.33 1.34
CA GLU A 14 37.77 -18.30 2.81
C GLU A 14 38.69 -17.17 3.29
N TYR A 15 39.77 -16.89 2.57
CA TYR A 15 40.65 -15.77 2.89
C TYR A 15 39.92 -14.43 2.80
N TYR A 16 39.25 -14.15 1.68
CA TYR A 16 38.53 -12.88 1.52
C TYR A 16 37.31 -12.77 2.45
N GLU A 17 36.62 -13.88 2.76
CA GLU A 17 35.47 -13.88 3.67
C GLU A 17 35.85 -13.69 5.15
N ILE A 18 37.03 -14.17 5.58
CA ILE A 18 37.39 -14.26 7.01
C ILE A 18 38.53 -13.31 7.40
N HIS A 19 39.46 -13.03 6.49
CA HIS A 19 40.72 -12.36 6.82
C HIS A 19 40.96 -11.04 6.09
N ALA A 20 40.43 -10.85 4.88
CA ALA A 20 40.53 -9.58 4.17
C ALA A 20 39.69 -8.50 4.86
N SER A 21 40.04 -7.23 4.62
CA SER A 21 39.13 -6.14 5.00
C SER A 21 37.82 -6.23 4.21
N GLN A 22 36.77 -5.61 4.71
CA GLN A 22 35.48 -5.56 4.01
C GLN A 22 35.60 -4.95 2.60
N GLU A 23 36.43 -3.92 2.42
CA GLU A 23 36.66 -3.28 1.12
C GLU A 23 37.32 -4.24 0.13
N GLU A 24 38.36 -4.95 0.56
CA GLU A 24 39.05 -5.97 -0.25
C GLU A 24 38.15 -7.16 -0.58
N PHE A 25 37.34 -7.61 0.39
CA PHE A 25 36.33 -8.64 0.17
C PHE A 25 35.34 -8.23 -0.93
N LEU A 26 34.79 -7.01 -0.85
CA LEU A 26 33.79 -6.54 -1.83
C LEU A 26 34.39 -6.38 -3.23
N ASP A 27 35.61 -5.81 -3.34
CA ASP A 27 36.31 -5.69 -4.62
C ASP A 27 36.61 -7.08 -5.24
N TRP A 28 37.02 -8.04 -4.41
CA TRP A 28 37.18 -9.43 -4.83
C TRP A 28 35.85 -10.06 -5.25
N TYR A 29 34.81 -9.93 -4.42
CA TYR A 29 33.51 -10.56 -4.59
C TYR A 29 32.81 -10.11 -5.88
N TYR A 30 32.84 -8.81 -6.20
CA TYR A 30 32.24 -8.27 -7.42
C TYR A 30 32.94 -8.71 -8.71
N LYS A 31 34.18 -9.23 -8.62
CA LYS A 31 34.95 -9.76 -9.75
C LYS A 31 34.79 -11.27 -9.93
N GLN A 32 34.16 -11.97 -8.98
CA GLN A 32 33.97 -13.42 -9.08
C GLN A 32 32.90 -13.77 -10.11
N GLU A 33 33.10 -14.88 -10.83
CA GLU A 33 32.03 -15.55 -11.56
C GLU A 33 31.08 -16.23 -10.55
N LEU A 34 30.13 -15.45 -10.02
CA LEU A 34 29.16 -15.96 -9.06
C LEU A 34 28.17 -16.91 -9.75
N PRO A 35 27.79 -18.03 -9.13
CA PRO A 35 26.77 -18.91 -9.67
C PRO A 35 25.47 -18.13 -9.93
N GLN A 36 25.00 -18.19 -11.17
CA GLN A 36 23.76 -17.53 -11.58
C GLN A 36 22.58 -18.39 -11.12
N TYR A 37 22.02 -18.07 -9.96
CA TYR A 37 20.72 -18.59 -9.55
C TYR A 37 19.61 -17.77 -10.20
N GLU A 38 18.49 -18.43 -10.50
CA GLU A 38 17.28 -17.73 -10.92
C GLU A 38 16.85 -16.74 -9.83
N LYS A 39 16.35 -15.59 -10.24
CA LYS A 39 15.88 -14.53 -9.34
C LYS A 39 14.45 -14.18 -9.73
N PRO A 40 13.55 -13.96 -8.75
CA PRO A 40 12.23 -13.45 -9.07
C PRO A 40 12.33 -12.01 -9.57
N SER A 41 11.36 -11.61 -10.37
CA SER A 41 11.01 -10.19 -10.45
C SER A 41 10.37 -9.75 -9.15
N VAL A 42 10.69 -8.54 -8.69
CA VAL A 42 10.09 -7.96 -7.48
C VAL A 42 9.21 -6.79 -7.90
N THR A 43 7.94 -6.83 -7.51
CA THR A 43 6.95 -5.79 -7.76
C THR A 43 6.39 -5.24 -6.46
N VAL A 44 5.70 -4.12 -6.56
CA VAL A 44 4.84 -3.58 -5.52
C VAL A 44 3.43 -3.45 -6.07
N ASP A 45 2.43 -3.71 -5.23
CA ASP A 45 1.02 -3.48 -5.54
C ASP A 45 0.39 -2.69 -4.39
N MET A 46 -0.43 -1.69 -4.68
CA MET A 46 -1.06 -0.86 -3.67
C MET A 46 -2.56 -1.09 -3.58
N VAL A 47 -3.03 -1.39 -2.37
CA VAL A 47 -4.43 -1.29 -2.00
C VAL A 47 -4.67 0.15 -1.53
N ALA A 48 -4.97 1.02 -2.50
CA ALA A 48 -5.11 2.45 -2.28
C ALA A 48 -6.58 2.85 -2.03
N TYR A 49 -6.89 3.13 -0.77
CA TYR A 49 -8.24 3.53 -0.34
C TYR A 49 -8.35 5.05 -0.21
N CYS A 50 -9.52 5.60 -0.51
CA CYS A 50 -9.94 6.93 -0.07
C CYS A 50 -11.34 6.88 0.56
N PHE A 51 -11.67 7.88 1.37
CA PHE A 51 -13.00 8.03 1.95
C PHE A 51 -13.67 9.27 1.35
N VAL A 52 -14.74 9.04 0.58
CA VAL A 52 -15.44 10.09 -0.18
C VAL A 52 -16.94 9.90 0.00
N GLU A 53 -17.65 10.97 0.39
CA GLU A 53 -19.12 10.97 0.51
C GLU A 53 -19.69 9.82 1.36
N GLY A 54 -19.03 9.49 2.48
CA GLY A 54 -19.49 8.44 3.38
C GLY A 54 -19.22 7.01 2.89
N LYS A 55 -18.39 6.84 1.85
CA LYS A 55 -18.01 5.53 1.30
C LYS A 55 -16.50 5.36 1.26
N ILE A 56 -16.03 4.14 1.54
CA ILE A 56 -14.65 3.77 1.22
C ILE A 56 -14.59 3.33 -0.23
N LYS A 57 -13.69 3.94 -0.99
CA LYS A 57 -13.43 3.62 -2.38
C LYS A 57 -12.02 3.07 -2.53
N LEU A 58 -11.85 2.11 -3.42
CA LEU A 58 -10.56 1.52 -3.79
C LEU A 58 -10.20 1.95 -5.21
N LEU A 59 -8.98 2.47 -5.34
CA LEU A 59 -8.36 2.76 -6.63
C LEU A 59 -7.89 1.46 -7.30
N LEU A 60 -8.29 1.28 -8.55
CA LEU A 60 -7.89 0.18 -9.43
C LEU A 60 -7.56 0.72 -10.82
N ILE A 61 -6.88 -0.08 -11.62
CA ILE A 61 -6.73 0.14 -13.06
C ILE A 61 -7.37 -1.01 -13.86
N ARG A 62 -7.85 -0.72 -15.06
CA ARG A 62 -8.24 -1.72 -16.04
C ARG A 62 -7.03 -2.08 -16.89
N ARG A 63 -6.62 -3.35 -16.85
CA ARG A 63 -5.45 -3.81 -17.62
C ARG A 63 -5.71 -3.75 -19.12
N LYS A 64 -4.88 -3.00 -19.85
CA LYS A 64 -4.94 -2.92 -21.32
C LYS A 64 -4.36 -4.13 -22.04
N ALA A 65 -3.46 -4.85 -21.39
CA ALA A 65 -2.66 -5.91 -22.02
C ALA A 65 -2.69 -7.22 -21.21
N HIS A 66 -2.36 -8.31 -21.90
CA HIS A 66 -2.21 -9.63 -21.29
C HIS A 66 -1.02 -9.69 -20.31
N PRO A 67 -1.03 -10.62 -19.34
CA PRO A 67 -2.16 -11.49 -18.95
C PRO A 67 -3.30 -10.69 -18.30
N TYR A 68 -4.48 -11.29 -18.14
CA TYR A 68 -5.66 -10.64 -17.50
C TYR A 68 -6.10 -9.34 -18.18
N GLN A 69 -6.06 -9.30 -19.52
CA GLN A 69 -6.55 -8.14 -20.28
C GLN A 69 -8.02 -7.86 -19.93
N ASN A 70 -8.36 -6.59 -19.73
CA ASN A 70 -9.65 -6.05 -19.31
C ASN A 70 -10.06 -6.33 -17.85
N CYS A 71 -9.32 -7.14 -17.10
CA CYS A 71 -9.52 -7.29 -15.66
C CYS A 71 -9.07 -6.03 -14.91
N LEU A 72 -9.64 -5.83 -13.72
CA LEU A 72 -9.20 -4.81 -12.77
C LEU A 72 -7.93 -5.27 -12.06
N ALA A 73 -7.03 -4.36 -11.76
CA ALA A 73 -5.81 -4.64 -11.01
C ALA A 73 -5.54 -3.53 -9.99
N LEU A 74 -4.86 -3.88 -8.90
CA LEU A 74 -4.21 -2.91 -8.06
C LEU A 74 -3.20 -2.11 -8.89
N VAL A 75 -2.99 -0.86 -8.51
CA VAL A 75 -1.93 -0.03 -9.07
C VAL A 75 -0.60 -0.55 -8.55
N GLY A 76 0.41 -0.62 -9.41
CA GLY A 76 1.67 -1.22 -9.03
C GLY A 76 2.59 -1.43 -10.21
N GLY A 77 3.83 -1.80 -9.90
CA GLY A 77 4.89 -1.92 -10.88
C GLY A 77 6.13 -2.61 -10.32
N PHE A 78 7.18 -2.65 -11.13
CA PHE A 78 8.45 -3.28 -10.76
C PHE A 78 9.26 -2.35 -9.85
N MET A 79 10.03 -2.94 -8.95
CA MET A 79 11.02 -2.19 -8.18
C MET A 79 12.25 -1.88 -9.03
N ASP A 80 12.70 -0.63 -8.96
CA ASP A 80 13.94 -0.17 -9.55
C ASP A 80 15.14 -0.50 -8.66
N LYS A 81 16.34 -0.51 -9.27
CA LYS A 81 17.57 -0.68 -8.52
C LYS A 81 17.85 0.58 -7.70
N GLY A 82 17.90 0.43 -6.37
CA GLY A 82 18.29 1.50 -5.45
C GLY A 82 17.15 2.11 -4.65
N GLU A 83 15.91 1.64 -4.85
CA GLU A 83 14.77 1.94 -3.99
C GLU A 83 14.38 0.74 -3.12
N ASP A 84 13.71 1.02 -2.01
CA ASP A 84 12.98 0.00 -1.25
C ASP A 84 11.51 -0.07 -1.70
N ALA A 85 10.77 -1.03 -1.15
CA ALA A 85 9.39 -1.28 -1.57
C ALA A 85 8.42 -0.13 -1.23
N ALA A 86 8.69 0.64 -0.17
CA ALA A 86 7.84 1.76 0.22
C ALA A 86 8.06 2.95 -0.73
N HIS A 87 9.31 3.22 -1.12
CA HIS A 87 9.65 4.24 -2.11
C HIS A 87 9.19 3.85 -3.52
N ALA A 88 9.29 2.56 -3.89
CA ALA A 88 8.69 2.06 -5.13
C ALA A 88 7.18 2.29 -5.15
N CYS A 89 6.47 1.96 -4.06
CA CYS A 89 5.03 2.22 -3.94
C CYS A 89 4.71 3.73 -4.05
N GLN A 90 5.49 4.59 -3.40
CA GLN A 90 5.34 6.05 -3.50
C GLN A 90 5.53 6.55 -4.94
N ARG A 91 6.52 6.03 -5.66
CA ARG A 91 6.79 6.35 -7.07
C ARG A 91 5.62 5.92 -7.96
N GLU A 92 5.12 4.70 -7.80
CA GLU A 92 3.96 4.19 -8.56
C GLU A 92 2.70 5.05 -8.30
N VAL A 93 2.46 5.50 -7.06
CA VAL A 93 1.36 6.47 -6.76
C VAL A 93 1.56 7.76 -7.54
N ARG A 94 2.78 8.30 -7.57
CA ARG A 94 3.07 9.55 -8.27
C ARG A 94 2.86 9.41 -9.78
N GLU A 95 3.29 8.29 -10.37
CA GLU A 95 3.18 8.04 -11.81
C GLU A 95 1.72 7.85 -12.26
N GLU A 96 0.93 7.07 -11.53
CA GLU A 96 -0.42 6.65 -11.94
C GLU A 96 -1.53 7.59 -11.43
N VAL A 97 -1.28 8.29 -10.32
CA VAL A 97 -2.27 9.15 -9.65
C VAL A 97 -1.88 10.63 -9.66
N ASN A 98 -0.65 10.96 -10.08
CA ASN A 98 -0.10 12.32 -10.03
C ASN A 98 -0.18 12.93 -8.62
N LEU A 99 0.09 12.11 -7.61
CA LEU A 99 0.06 12.49 -6.20
C LEU A 99 1.38 12.23 -5.50
N ASP A 100 1.91 13.28 -4.87
CA ASP A 100 2.99 13.17 -3.90
C ASP A 100 2.42 12.81 -2.54
N LEU A 101 2.52 11.53 -2.21
CA LEU A 101 2.02 11.00 -0.94
C LEU A 101 3.19 10.80 0.05
N PRO A 102 3.09 11.31 1.29
CA PRO A 102 4.16 11.12 2.26
C PRO A 102 4.17 9.67 2.79
N LEU A 103 5.34 9.19 3.21
CA LEU A 103 5.56 7.76 3.53
C LEU A 103 4.69 7.27 4.69
N GLU A 104 4.28 8.13 5.63
CA GLU A 104 3.39 7.75 6.73
C GLU A 104 2.00 7.28 6.27
N LYS A 105 1.61 7.59 5.02
CA LYS A 105 0.37 7.11 4.41
C LYS A 105 0.54 5.82 3.60
N ILE A 106 1.72 5.23 3.64
CA ILE A 106 2.08 3.98 2.96
C ILE A 106 2.49 2.96 4.03
N GLU A 107 1.74 1.86 4.13
CA GLU A 107 1.96 0.81 5.12
C GLU A 107 2.16 -0.53 4.42
N GLN A 108 3.26 -1.24 4.68
CA GLN A 108 3.45 -2.58 4.11
C GLN A 108 2.36 -3.54 4.61
N LEU A 109 1.60 -4.12 3.67
CA LEU A 109 0.52 -5.05 3.96
C LEU A 109 1.05 -6.47 4.09
N MET A 110 1.57 -7.02 3.00
CA MET A 110 2.03 -8.42 2.93
C MET A 110 2.99 -8.61 1.76
N THR A 111 3.78 -9.68 1.80
CA THR A 111 4.52 -10.16 0.63
C THR A 111 3.81 -11.37 0.06
N VAL A 112 3.53 -11.38 -1.23
CA VAL A 112 2.98 -12.54 -1.93
C VAL A 112 4.04 -13.14 -2.84
N SER A 113 4.42 -14.37 -2.52
CA SER A 113 5.45 -15.12 -3.22
C SER A 113 4.96 -16.49 -3.70
N THR A 114 3.64 -16.65 -3.83
CA THR A 114 3.02 -17.88 -4.32
C THR A 114 3.57 -18.17 -5.73
N PRO A 115 4.13 -19.37 -5.99
CA PRO A 115 4.53 -19.75 -7.34
C PRO A 115 3.38 -19.58 -8.32
N GLU A 116 3.68 -19.16 -9.55
CA GLU A 116 2.71 -18.99 -10.64
C GLU A 116 1.62 -17.92 -10.38
N ARG A 117 1.76 -17.06 -9.35
CA ARG A 117 0.85 -15.91 -9.15
C ARG A 117 0.78 -14.99 -10.35
N ASP A 118 1.89 -14.89 -11.08
CA ASP A 118 1.98 -14.23 -12.38
C ASP A 118 2.33 -15.29 -13.45
N PRO A 119 1.48 -15.49 -14.48
CA PRO A 119 1.74 -16.50 -15.51
C PRO A 119 2.93 -16.16 -16.41
N ARG A 120 3.52 -14.96 -16.30
CA ARG A 120 4.72 -14.58 -17.06
C ARG A 120 6.01 -15.18 -16.50
N GLY A 121 6.01 -15.61 -15.24
CA GLY A 121 7.18 -16.21 -14.60
C GLY A 121 7.26 -15.96 -13.10
N TRP A 122 8.44 -16.20 -12.51
CA TRP A 122 8.66 -16.06 -11.08
C TRP A 122 8.63 -14.59 -10.64
N THR A 123 7.52 -14.19 -10.01
CA THR A 123 7.29 -12.81 -9.55
C THR A 123 6.85 -12.83 -8.09
N VAL A 124 7.43 -11.94 -7.29
CA VAL A 124 7.04 -11.67 -5.90
C VAL A 124 6.52 -10.25 -5.83
N THR A 125 5.38 -10.02 -5.18
CA THR A 125 4.91 -8.66 -4.91
C THR A 125 4.98 -8.32 -3.42
N ILE A 126 5.35 -7.08 -3.12
CA ILE A 126 5.25 -6.50 -1.78
C ILE A 126 4.08 -5.54 -1.80
N ALA A 127 2.94 -6.01 -1.30
CA ALA A 127 1.71 -5.24 -1.29
C ALA A 127 1.71 -4.20 -0.16
N HIS A 128 1.14 -3.03 -0.43
CA HIS A 128 1.03 -1.92 0.51
C HIS A 128 -0.43 -1.46 0.66
N LEU A 129 -0.79 -1.05 1.86
CA LEU A 129 -1.94 -0.18 2.11
C LEU A 129 -1.55 1.26 1.83
N VAL A 130 -2.40 1.98 1.10
CA VAL A 130 -2.17 3.38 0.76
C VAL A 130 -3.42 4.19 1.11
N TYR A 131 -3.25 5.28 1.87
CA TYR A 131 -4.35 6.13 2.31
C TYR A 131 -4.39 7.41 1.47
N LEU A 132 -5.19 7.42 0.41
CA LEU A 132 -5.34 8.54 -0.51
C LEU A 132 -6.26 9.63 0.10
N PRO A 133 -5.97 10.92 -0.14
CA PRO A 133 -6.88 12.00 0.21
C PRO A 133 -8.14 11.94 -0.65
N SER A 134 -9.25 12.55 -0.19
CA SER A 134 -10.52 12.53 -0.93
C SER A 134 -10.40 13.19 -2.31
N ARG A 135 -9.57 14.24 -2.42
CA ARG A 135 -9.25 14.94 -3.68
C ARG A 135 -8.56 14.08 -4.74
N ALA A 136 -8.07 12.89 -4.39
CA ALA A 136 -7.47 11.97 -5.36
C ALA A 136 -8.44 11.62 -6.48
N LEU A 137 -9.73 11.48 -6.15
CA LEU A 137 -10.78 11.21 -7.13
C LEU A 137 -10.85 12.31 -8.20
N ASP A 138 -10.84 13.58 -7.78
CA ASP A 138 -10.93 14.73 -8.69
C ASP A 138 -9.67 14.86 -9.57
N LEU A 139 -8.49 14.63 -8.98
CA LEU A 139 -7.21 14.74 -9.68
C LEU A 139 -7.06 13.69 -10.79
N ILE A 140 -7.47 12.45 -10.51
CA ILE A 140 -7.45 11.36 -11.49
C ILE A 140 -8.43 11.66 -12.63
N GLN A 141 -9.64 12.11 -12.31
CA GLN A 141 -10.67 12.40 -13.32
C GLN A 141 -10.27 13.54 -14.27
N ALA A 142 -9.39 14.44 -13.84
CA ALA A 142 -8.89 15.55 -14.64
C ALA A 142 -7.73 15.16 -15.59
N GLY A 143 -7.11 13.99 -15.41
CA GLY A 143 -5.99 13.51 -16.23
C GLY A 143 -6.43 12.77 -17.50
N ASP A 144 -5.56 12.72 -18.51
CA ASP A 144 -5.83 11.97 -19.77
C ASP A 144 -5.90 10.44 -19.55
N ASP A 145 -5.30 9.94 -18.46
CA ASP A 145 -5.32 8.53 -18.04
C ASP A 145 -6.63 8.10 -17.35
N ALA A 146 -7.60 9.01 -17.20
CA ALA A 146 -8.88 8.78 -16.53
C ALA A 146 -9.70 7.61 -17.13
N LYS A 147 -9.37 7.13 -18.34
CA LYS A 147 -10.09 6.03 -19.00
C LYS A 147 -9.77 4.66 -18.42
N ASP A 148 -8.61 4.52 -17.80
CA ASP A 148 -8.12 3.21 -17.33
C ASP A 148 -8.13 3.11 -15.81
N VAL A 149 -8.18 4.23 -15.12
CA VAL A 149 -8.31 4.28 -13.67
C VAL A 149 -9.78 4.18 -13.25
N VAL A 150 -10.07 3.35 -12.25
CA VAL A 150 -11.42 3.06 -11.78
C VAL A 150 -11.45 3.11 -10.26
N PHE A 151 -12.45 3.79 -9.71
CA PHE A 151 -12.76 3.68 -8.28
C PHE A 151 -13.95 2.75 -8.08
N VAL A 152 -13.78 1.75 -7.22
CA VAL A 152 -14.85 0.85 -6.81
C VAL A 152 -15.23 1.11 -5.35
N ASP A 153 -16.51 1.03 -5.02
CA ASP A 153 -16.95 1.07 -3.62
C ASP A 153 -16.56 -0.24 -2.93
N VAL A 154 -16.07 -0.17 -1.70
CA VAL A 154 -15.70 -1.36 -0.91
C VAL A 154 -16.56 -1.45 0.33
N ASP A 155 -17.28 -2.57 0.46
CA ASP A 155 -18.03 -2.90 1.66
C ASP A 155 -17.16 -3.70 2.62
N PHE A 156 -16.73 -3.05 3.71
CA PHE A 156 -15.92 -3.68 4.75
C PHE A 156 -16.68 -4.72 5.56
N GLN A 157 -18.02 -4.75 5.51
CA GLN A 157 -18.81 -5.79 6.16
C GLN A 157 -18.72 -7.12 5.42
N THR A 158 -18.89 -7.08 4.10
CA THR A 158 -18.99 -8.27 3.26
C THR A 158 -17.68 -8.62 2.56
N GLY A 159 -16.71 -7.68 2.52
CA GLY A 159 -15.49 -7.80 1.73
C GLY A 159 -15.69 -7.55 0.23
N LYS A 160 -16.90 -7.16 -0.19
CA LYS A 160 -17.26 -7.05 -1.60
C LYS A 160 -16.91 -5.69 -2.18
N CYS A 161 -16.58 -5.70 -3.47
CA CYS A 161 -16.31 -4.49 -4.24
C CYS A 161 -17.46 -4.27 -5.24
N TYR A 162 -17.79 -3.01 -5.50
CA TYR A 162 -18.88 -2.62 -6.40
C TYR A 162 -18.41 -1.57 -7.39
N LEU A 163 -18.68 -1.80 -8.67
CA LEU A 163 -18.49 -0.81 -9.73
C LEU A 163 -19.86 -0.35 -10.23
N ASP A 164 -20.16 0.95 -10.10
CA ASP A 164 -21.45 1.54 -10.48
C ASP A 164 -22.67 0.80 -9.89
N GLY A 165 -22.50 0.29 -8.66
CA GLY A 165 -23.53 -0.45 -7.92
C GLY A 165 -23.64 -1.94 -8.29
N VAL A 166 -22.82 -2.44 -9.22
CA VAL A 166 -22.75 -3.85 -9.59
C VAL A 166 -21.65 -4.53 -8.78
N GLU A 167 -21.98 -5.64 -8.10
CA GLU A 167 -21.02 -6.45 -7.36
C GLU A 167 -19.98 -7.07 -8.30
N LEU A 168 -18.71 -7.00 -7.91
CA LEU A 168 -17.59 -7.62 -8.62
C LEU A 168 -17.27 -8.98 -8.00
N ASP A 169 -17.14 -9.99 -8.84
CA ASP A 169 -16.60 -11.28 -8.45
C ASP A 169 -15.06 -11.27 -8.44
N GLU A 170 -14.46 -12.35 -7.91
CA GLU A 170 -13.00 -12.50 -7.87
C GLU A 170 -12.38 -12.55 -9.28
N GLN A 171 -13.11 -13.06 -10.28
CA GLN A 171 -12.62 -13.19 -11.65
C GLN A 171 -12.53 -11.85 -12.38
N ALA A 172 -13.20 -10.81 -11.86
CA ALA A 172 -13.04 -9.44 -12.32
C ALA A 172 -11.62 -8.89 -12.06
N PHE A 173 -10.86 -9.47 -11.14
CA PHE A 173 -9.54 -9.01 -10.73
C PHE A 173 -8.41 -9.83 -11.37
N ALA A 174 -7.31 -9.17 -11.67
CA ALA A 174 -6.11 -9.79 -12.22
C ALA A 174 -5.29 -10.49 -11.13
N PHE A 175 -4.55 -11.52 -11.53
CA PHE A 175 -3.63 -12.25 -10.66
C PHE A 175 -4.32 -12.74 -9.37
N ASP A 176 -3.72 -12.47 -8.21
CA ASP A 176 -4.24 -12.75 -6.87
C ASP A 176 -4.72 -11.46 -6.15
N HIS A 177 -5.00 -10.40 -6.90
CA HIS A 177 -5.27 -9.07 -6.34
C HIS A 177 -6.53 -9.02 -5.46
N TYR A 178 -7.56 -9.81 -5.81
CA TYR A 178 -8.74 -9.93 -4.95
C TYR A 178 -8.38 -10.45 -3.55
N ALA A 179 -7.48 -11.44 -3.46
CA ALA A 179 -7.03 -11.97 -2.18
C ALA A 179 -6.23 -10.93 -1.36
N ILE A 180 -5.40 -10.12 -2.03
CA ILE A 180 -4.67 -9.00 -1.39
C ILE A 180 -5.67 -7.97 -0.82
N ILE A 181 -6.73 -7.65 -1.55
CA ILE A 181 -7.82 -6.76 -1.08
C ILE A 181 -8.60 -7.39 0.09
N GLN A 182 -8.80 -8.70 0.11
CA GLN A 182 -9.43 -9.34 1.27
C GLN A 182 -8.53 -9.25 2.51
N GLU A 183 -7.21 -9.37 2.34
CA GLU A 183 -6.26 -9.25 3.44
C GLU A 183 -6.13 -7.82 3.97
N SER A 184 -6.23 -6.80 3.10
CA SER A 184 -6.23 -5.39 3.53
C SER A 184 -7.43 -5.05 4.41
N ILE A 185 -8.62 -5.58 4.10
CA ILE A 185 -9.84 -5.36 4.90
C ILE A 185 -9.65 -5.99 6.29
N LYS A 186 -9.20 -7.24 6.36
CA LYS A 186 -8.89 -7.94 7.61
C LYS A 186 -7.82 -7.19 8.42
N ARG A 187 -6.79 -6.71 7.75
CA ARG A 187 -5.70 -5.92 8.35
C ARG A 187 -6.23 -4.68 9.03
N ILE A 188 -7.05 -3.89 8.34
CA ILE A 188 -7.62 -2.65 8.89
C ILE A 188 -8.55 -2.98 10.06
N GLN A 189 -9.46 -3.94 9.90
CA GLN A 189 -10.40 -4.34 10.95
C GLN A 189 -9.70 -4.89 12.20
N GLY A 190 -8.62 -5.66 12.03
CA GLY A 190 -7.84 -6.24 13.13
C GLY A 190 -6.98 -5.24 13.90
N ARG A 191 -6.81 -4.00 13.40
CA ARG A 191 -5.96 -2.96 13.99
C ARG A 191 -6.72 -1.78 14.58
N LEU A 192 -8.06 -1.81 14.49
CA LEU A 192 -8.94 -0.71 14.90
C LEU A 192 -8.71 -0.18 16.32
N ASP A 193 -8.20 -0.98 17.25
CA ASP A 193 -8.12 -0.59 18.68
C ASP A 193 -6.71 -0.18 19.11
N TRP A 194 -5.66 -0.59 18.37
CA TRP A 194 -4.28 -0.46 18.82
C TRP A 194 -3.32 0.16 17.80
N ASN A 195 -3.71 0.26 16.53
CA ASN A 195 -2.95 0.96 15.50
C ASN A 195 -3.91 1.53 14.43
N PRO A 196 -4.61 2.65 14.70
CA PRO A 196 -5.69 3.14 13.86
C PRO A 196 -5.21 3.93 12.65
N THR A 197 -4.29 3.40 11.86
CA THR A 197 -3.75 4.03 10.64
C THR A 197 -4.85 4.30 9.59
N PHE A 198 -5.97 3.58 9.63
CA PHE A 198 -7.14 3.86 8.80
C PHE A 198 -7.68 5.30 8.96
N LEU A 199 -7.39 5.99 10.06
CA LEU A 199 -7.78 7.39 10.25
C LEU A 199 -7.10 8.34 9.24
N TYR A 200 -6.00 7.93 8.59
CA TYR A 200 -5.40 8.68 7.48
C TYR A 200 -6.35 8.84 6.27
N LEU A 201 -7.41 8.04 6.17
CA LEU A 201 -8.48 8.21 5.18
C LEU A 201 -9.28 9.51 5.35
N LEU A 202 -9.26 10.12 6.55
CA LEU A 202 -10.05 11.31 6.89
C LEU A 202 -9.30 12.62 6.62
N GLU A 203 -8.18 12.56 5.89
CA GLU A 203 -7.27 13.69 5.63
C GLU A 203 -6.63 14.27 6.90
N GLU A 204 -5.95 15.42 6.76
CA GLU A 204 -5.23 16.06 7.86
C GLU A 204 -6.14 16.72 8.90
N GLU A 205 -7.40 17.02 8.59
CA GLU A 205 -8.32 17.63 9.56
C GLU A 205 -9.71 17.02 9.48
N PHE A 206 -10.08 16.25 10.50
CA PHE A 206 -11.40 15.64 10.61
C PHE A 206 -12.08 15.89 11.93
N THR A 207 -13.41 15.88 11.92
CA THR A 207 -14.25 15.98 13.11
C THR A 207 -14.50 14.61 13.71
N VAL A 208 -14.83 14.54 15.00
CA VAL A 208 -15.23 13.28 15.66
C VAL A 208 -16.40 12.58 14.96
N TYR A 209 -17.23 13.32 14.21
CA TYR A 209 -18.35 12.76 13.47
C TYR A 209 -17.89 11.99 12.24
N GLU A 210 -16.98 12.58 11.45
CA GLU A 210 -16.36 11.93 10.29
C GLU A 210 -15.54 10.70 10.75
N GLY A 211 -14.81 10.84 11.87
CA GLY A 211 -14.13 9.72 12.53
C GLY A 211 -15.05 8.57 12.93
N THR A 212 -16.19 8.90 13.54
CA THR A 212 -17.19 7.89 13.98
C THR A 212 -17.82 7.19 12.78
N GLU A 213 -18.15 7.94 11.73
CA GLU A 213 -18.72 7.38 10.50
C GLU A 213 -17.78 6.36 9.86
N LEU A 214 -16.50 6.72 9.71
CA LEU A 214 -15.51 5.80 9.16
C LEU A 214 -15.32 4.54 10.02
N VAL A 215 -15.23 4.70 11.35
CA VAL A 215 -15.11 3.55 12.27
C VAL A 215 -16.30 2.61 12.12
N ASN A 216 -17.51 3.15 12.03
CA ASN A 216 -18.74 2.36 11.92
C ASN A 216 -18.85 1.67 10.55
N LEU A 217 -18.30 2.27 9.50
CA LEU A 217 -18.25 1.66 8.17
C LEU A 217 -17.23 0.51 8.13
N ILE A 218 -16.07 0.69 8.76
CA ILE A 218 -15.04 -0.36 8.85
C ILE A 218 -15.49 -1.52 9.76
N ASN A 219 -16.22 -1.22 10.85
CA ASN A 219 -16.66 -2.22 11.84
C ASN A 219 -18.15 -2.10 12.19
N PRO A 220 -19.05 -2.45 11.25
CA PRO A 220 -20.48 -2.32 11.47
C PRO A 220 -21.03 -3.28 12.54
N GLY A 221 -20.30 -4.34 12.88
CA GLY A 221 -20.66 -5.25 13.97
C GLY A 221 -20.45 -4.67 15.38
N ARG A 222 -19.68 -3.58 15.52
CA ARG A 222 -19.42 -2.90 16.79
C ARG A 222 -19.45 -1.37 16.62
N PRO A 223 -20.62 -0.79 16.26
CA PRO A 223 -20.71 0.62 16.01
C PRO A 223 -20.48 1.42 17.30
N ILE A 224 -19.88 2.60 17.15
CA ILE A 224 -19.70 3.58 18.21
C ILE A 224 -20.56 4.82 17.95
N VAL A 225 -20.89 5.53 19.03
CA VAL A 225 -21.49 6.87 18.96
C VAL A 225 -20.40 7.93 19.06
N SER A 226 -20.63 9.12 18.51
CA SER A 226 -19.62 10.19 18.44
C SER A 226 -18.99 10.59 19.77
N ASN A 227 -19.72 10.50 20.89
CA ASN A 227 -19.19 10.78 22.22
C ASN A 227 -18.09 9.80 22.65
N ASN A 228 -18.05 8.59 22.08
CA ASN A 228 -17.08 7.55 22.42
C ASN A 228 -15.84 7.58 21.52
N PHE A 229 -15.84 8.39 20.45
CA PHE A 229 -14.70 8.44 19.52
C PHE A 229 -13.42 8.84 20.25
N LEU A 230 -13.42 9.96 20.97
CA LEU A 230 -12.23 10.43 21.70
C LEU A 230 -11.89 9.56 22.91
N VAL A 231 -12.88 8.86 23.49
CA VAL A 231 -12.62 7.87 24.54
C VAL A 231 -11.77 6.73 23.99
N LYS A 232 -12.01 6.33 22.74
CA LYS A 232 -11.33 5.20 22.10
C LYS A 232 -10.04 5.59 21.37
N TYR A 233 -10.05 6.75 20.70
CA TYR A 233 -9.00 7.17 19.78
C TYR A 233 -8.21 8.39 20.25
N GLY A 234 -8.56 8.98 21.40
CA GLY A 234 -7.96 10.23 21.89
C GLY A 234 -6.46 10.17 22.14
N GLU A 235 -5.90 8.99 22.40
CA GLU A 235 -4.45 8.81 22.54
C GLU A 235 -3.71 8.92 21.20
N TYR A 236 -4.36 8.60 20.08
CA TYR A 236 -3.79 8.58 18.74
C TYR A 236 -4.01 9.88 17.95
N VAL A 237 -4.87 10.78 18.44
CA VAL A 237 -5.23 12.01 17.73
C VAL A 237 -4.95 13.26 18.56
N GLU A 238 -4.63 14.36 17.90
CA GLU A 238 -4.49 15.68 18.52
C GLU A 238 -5.50 16.68 17.96
N GLU A 239 -5.96 17.60 18.79
CA GLU A 239 -6.86 18.69 18.38
C GLU A 239 -6.05 19.77 17.64
N VAL A 240 -6.46 20.10 16.43
CA VAL A 240 -5.71 21.02 15.54
C VAL A 240 -6.48 22.26 15.14
N GLY A 241 -7.80 22.29 15.33
CA GLY A 241 -8.57 23.46 14.91
C GLY A 241 -10.08 23.37 15.10
N LEU A 242 -10.78 24.21 14.33
CA LEU A 242 -12.23 24.32 14.33
C LEU A 242 -12.76 24.39 12.89
N LYS A 243 -13.60 23.45 12.50
CA LYS A 243 -14.36 23.45 11.24
C LYS A 243 -15.68 24.18 11.43
N ARG A 244 -15.89 25.25 10.66
CA ARG A 244 -17.18 25.95 10.61
C ARG A 244 -18.19 25.11 9.84
N VAL A 245 -19.37 24.92 10.41
CA VAL A 245 -20.48 24.21 9.76
C VAL A 245 -21.66 25.17 9.64
N PRO A 246 -22.22 25.36 8.43
CA PRO A 246 -23.35 26.27 8.23
C PRO A 246 -24.51 25.95 9.19
N LYS A 247 -25.03 26.98 9.85
CA LYS A 247 -26.18 26.89 10.80
C LYS A 247 -25.94 25.95 12.00
N LYS A 248 -24.70 25.56 12.31
CA LYS A 248 -24.33 24.75 13.48
C LYS A 248 -23.17 25.39 14.25
N LYS A 249 -22.97 24.98 15.50
CA LYS A 249 -21.77 25.37 16.26
C LYS A 249 -20.50 24.84 15.56
N PRO A 250 -19.39 25.60 15.57
CA PRO A 250 -18.10 25.10 15.09
C PRO A 250 -17.74 23.78 15.76
N ARG A 251 -17.13 22.88 14.99
CA ARG A 251 -16.72 21.55 15.45
C ARG A 251 -15.20 21.52 15.57
N LYS A 252 -14.69 20.91 16.64
CA LYS A 252 -13.26 20.63 16.77
C LYS A 252 -12.79 19.69 15.67
N THR A 253 -11.62 19.99 15.11
CA THR A 253 -10.90 19.14 14.16
C THR A 253 -9.71 18.49 14.84
N TYR A 254 -9.40 17.29 14.35
CA TYR A 254 -8.37 16.40 14.86
C TYR A 254 -7.56 15.85 13.70
N ARG A 255 -6.34 15.42 14.00
CA ARG A 255 -5.48 14.66 13.10
C ARG A 255 -4.78 13.54 13.83
N LEU A 256 -4.26 12.55 13.11
CA LEU A 256 -3.42 11.52 13.71
C LEU A 256 -2.09 12.14 14.19
N LYS A 257 -1.61 11.72 15.36
CA LYS A 257 -0.32 12.14 15.92
C LYS A 257 0.86 11.51 15.19
#